data_AF-A0A645H6H6-F1
#
_entry.id   AF-A0A645H6H6-F1
#
_cell.length_a   1.000
_cell.length_b   1.000
_cell.length_c   1.000
_cell.angle_alpha   90.00
_cell.angle_beta   90.00
_cell.angle_gamma   90.00
#
_symmetry.space_group_name_H-M   'P 1'
#
loop_
_entity.id
_entity.type
_entity.pdbx_description
1 polymer ?
#
loop_
_entity_poly.entity_id
_entity_poly.type
_entity_poly.pdbx_seq_one_letter_code
_entity_poly.pdbx_strand_id
1 'polypeptide(L)'
;MKQQRPLLPLFSVVFVDMLGFGLILPLLPYIAANWGATPAMIGLISAAYPLGQFLGAPLVGRFSDRFGRKPLLLFSIAGTFLSLLMLGFAQSIAIIMISRFLDGLTGGNITVAQAYIADVTDEKSRA
;
A
#
# COMPACT_ATOMS: atom_id res chain seq x y z
N MET A 1 -22.56 17.77 20.14
CA MET A 1 -22.21 16.36 19.83
C MET A 1 -20.88 16.35 19.08
N LYS A 2 -19.78 16.03 19.76
CA LYS A 2 -18.45 15.87 19.12
C LYS A 2 -18.57 14.71 18.13
N GLN A 3 -18.64 15.01 16.83
CA GLN A 3 -18.48 14.00 15.79
C GLN A 3 -17.12 13.33 16.03
N GLN A 4 -17.13 12.12 16.59
CA GLN A 4 -15.95 11.27 16.62
C GLN A 4 -15.67 10.91 15.16
N ARG A 5 -14.79 11.71 14.54
CA ARG A 5 -14.37 11.53 13.15
C ARG A 5 -13.69 10.15 13.05
N PRO A 6 -14.04 9.31 12.06
CA PRO A 6 -13.66 7.90 12.05
C PRO A 6 -12.16 7.73 11.74
N LEU A 7 -11.32 7.96 12.75
CA LEU A 7 -9.88 7.69 12.73
C LEU A 7 -9.58 6.19 12.80
N LEU A 8 -10.47 5.42 13.43
CA LEU A 8 -10.28 3.97 13.62
C LEU A 8 -10.21 3.21 12.29
N PRO A 9 -11.11 3.39 11.30
CA PRO A 9 -10.98 2.73 10.00
C PRO A 9 -9.68 3.09 9.27
N LEU A 10 -9.26 4.36 9.32
CA LEU A 10 -8.01 4.80 8.71
C LEU A 10 -6.80 4.08 9.33
N PHE A 11 -6.77 4.02 10.65
CA PHE A 11 -5.72 3.31 11.38
C PHE A 11 -5.70 1.83 11.04
N SER A 12 -6.87 1.18 10.97
CA SER A 12 -6.97 -0.23 10.57
C SER A 12 -6.44 -0.49 9.17
N VAL A 13 -6.71 0.38 8.20
CA VAL A 13 -6.17 0.25 6.83
C VAL A 13 -4.65 0.29 6.85
N VAL A 14 -4.08 1.35 7.43
CA VAL A 14 -2.63 1.55 7.48
C VAL A 14 -1.95 0.41 8.24
N PHE A 15 -2.58 -0.07 9.32
CA PHE A 15 -2.08 -1.19 10.09
C PHE A 15 -2.02 -2.49 9.26
N VAL A 16 -3.09 -2.81 8.52
CA VAL A 16 -3.12 -4.00 7.65
C VAL A 16 -2.04 -3.90 6.56
N ASP A 17 -1.86 -2.73 5.95
CA ASP A 17 -0.81 -2.52 4.94
C ASP A 17 0.59 -2.70 5.52
N MET A 18 0.87 -2.10 6.68
CA MET A 18 2.15 -2.21 7.37
C MET A 18 2.45 -3.66 7.79
N LEU A 19 1.44 -4.39 8.26
CA LEU A 19 1.57 -5.81 8.56
C LEU A 19 1.88 -6.63 7.31
N GLY A 20 1.11 -6.42 6.22
CA GLY A 20 1.32 -7.12 4.96
C GLY A 20 2.73 -6.86 4.41
N PHE A 21 3.15 -5.60 4.38
CA PHE A 21 4.49 -5.21 3.96
C PHE A 21 5.58 -5.83 4.84
N GLY A 22 5.43 -5.78 6.17
CA GLY A 22 6.37 -6.33 7.13
C GLY A 22 6.52 -7.86 7.05
N LEU A 23 5.45 -8.57 6.71
CA LEU A 23 5.48 -10.02 6.51
C LEU A 23 6.10 -10.40 5.15
N ILE A 24 5.80 -9.64 4.10
CA ILE A 24 6.23 -9.96 2.73
C ILE A 24 7.71 -9.69 2.52
N LEU A 25 8.25 -8.59 3.06
CA LEU A 25 9.62 -8.15 2.81
C LEU A 25 10.68 -9.25 3.09
N PRO A 26 10.64 -10.00 4.21
CA PRO A 26 11.58 -11.11 4.43
C PRO A 26 11.23 -12.38 3.65
N LEU A 27 9.95 -12.65 3.38
CA LEU A 27 9.51 -13.85 2.67
C LEU A 27 9.80 -13.79 1.17
N LEU A 28 9.72 -12.60 0.58
CA LEU A 28 9.77 -12.41 -0.86
C LEU A 28 11.10 -12.85 -1.48
N PRO A 29 12.29 -12.54 -0.92
CA PRO A 29 13.56 -13.09 -1.39
C PRO A 29 13.62 -14.61 -1.33
N TYR A 30 13.05 -15.21 -0.27
CA TYR A 30 13.02 -16.66 -0.10
C TYR A 30 12.12 -17.34 -1.14
N ILE A 31 10.91 -16.82 -1.35
CA ILE A 31 9.98 -17.33 -2.38
C ILE A 31 10.61 -17.15 -3.76
N ALA A 32 11.12 -15.98 -4.10
CA ALA A 32 11.70 -15.71 -5.41
C ALA A 32 12.95 -16.59 -5.68
N ALA A 33 13.81 -16.79 -4.68
CA ALA A 33 15.00 -17.64 -4.81
C ALA A 33 14.62 -19.12 -5.07
N ASN A 34 13.60 -19.63 -4.38
CA ASN A 34 13.08 -20.99 -4.63
C ASN A 34 12.55 -21.18 -6.07
N TRP A 35 12.20 -20.09 -6.72
CA TRP A 35 11.74 -20.03 -8.12
C TRP A 35 12.88 -19.76 -9.11
N GLY A 36 14.13 -19.82 -8.65
CA GLY A 36 15.32 -19.61 -9.48
C GLY A 36 15.63 -18.14 -9.77
N ALA A 37 15.05 -17.19 -9.03
CA ALA A 37 15.35 -15.77 -9.23
C ALA A 37 16.81 -15.47 -8.88
N THR A 38 17.52 -14.78 -9.78
CA THR A 38 18.86 -14.26 -9.49
C THR A 38 18.78 -13.12 -8.46
N PRO A 39 19.88 -12.79 -7.76
CA PRO A 39 19.91 -11.66 -6.84
C PRO A 39 19.45 -10.33 -7.48
N ALA A 40 19.78 -10.10 -8.75
CA ALA A 40 19.33 -8.94 -9.50
C ALA A 40 17.81 -8.93 -9.69
N MET A 41 17.20 -10.08 -9.98
CA MET A 41 15.74 -10.21 -10.10
C MET A 41 15.04 -9.96 -8.76
N ILE A 42 15.58 -10.47 -7.66
CA ILE A 42 15.05 -10.20 -6.30
C ILE A 42 15.08 -8.69 -6.01
N GLY A 43 16.17 -8.01 -6.39
CA GLY A 43 16.28 -6.56 -6.31
C GLY A 43 15.17 -5.85 -7.11
N LEU A 44 14.94 -6.27 -8.35
CA LEU A 44 13.88 -5.71 -9.21
C LEU A 44 12.47 -5.95 -8.65
N ILE A 45 12.19 -7.15 -8.13
CA ILE A 45 10.89 -7.46 -7.52
C ILE A 45 10.67 -6.58 -6.27
N SER A 46 11.72 -6.42 -5.46
CA SER A 46 11.67 -5.57 -4.26
C SER A 46 11.45 -4.09 -4.64
N ALA A 47 12.05 -3.64 -5.75
CA ALA A 47 11.89 -2.29 -6.27
C ALA A 47 10.54 -2.05 -6.97
N ALA A 48 9.83 -3.10 -7.39
CA ALA A 48 8.54 -2.97 -8.08
C ALA A 48 7.48 -2.29 -7.20
N TYR A 49 7.46 -2.57 -5.90
CA TYR A 49 6.56 -1.92 -4.94
C TYR A 49 6.79 -0.40 -4.84
N PRO A 50 7.98 0.10 -4.46
CA PRO A 50 8.20 1.55 -4.36
C PRO A 50 8.10 2.25 -5.71
N LEU A 51 8.41 1.57 -6.83
CA LEU A 51 8.16 2.11 -8.17
C LEU A 51 6.67 2.29 -8.45
N GLY A 52 5.86 1.27 -8.16
CA GLY A 52 4.40 1.37 -8.24
C GLY A 52 3.87 2.51 -7.37
N GLN A 53 4.36 2.62 -6.12
CA GLN A 53 3.98 3.67 -5.19
C GLN A 53 4.34 5.07 -5.68
N PHE A 54 5.53 5.24 -6.24
CA PHE A 54 5.97 6.50 -6.83
C PHE A 54 5.04 6.94 -7.98
N LEU A 55 4.65 6.01 -8.85
CA LEU A 55 3.76 6.29 -9.98
C LEU A 55 2.29 6.45 -9.55
N GLY A 56 1.87 5.71 -8.53
CA GLY A 56 0.52 5.72 -7.99
C GLY A 56 0.22 6.93 -7.12
N ALA A 57 1.22 7.47 -6.41
CA ALA A 57 1.02 8.55 -5.44
C ALA A 57 0.34 9.80 -6.04
N PRO A 58 0.72 10.32 -7.23
CA PRO A 58 0.02 11.44 -7.86
C PRO A 58 -1.43 11.09 -8.26
N LEU A 59 -1.68 9.86 -8.71
CA LEU A 59 -3.00 9.40 -9.16
C LEU A 59 -3.95 9.27 -7.96
N VAL A 60 -3.50 8.60 -6.90
CA VAL A 60 -4.22 8.40 -5.65
C VAL A 60 -4.48 9.74 -4.95
N GLY A 61 -3.51 10.66 -4.94
CA GLY A 61 -3.67 12.01 -4.40
C GLY A 61 -4.76 12.80 -5.14
N ARG A 62 -4.69 12.89 -6.47
CA ARG A 62 -5.71 13.59 -7.26
C ARG A 62 -7.10 12.97 -7.12
N PHE A 63 -7.17 11.65 -7.03
CA PHE A 63 -8.44 10.94 -6.83
C PHE A 63 -9.02 11.21 -5.43
N SER A 64 -8.16 11.27 -4.41
CA SER A 64 -8.53 11.65 -3.02
C SER A 64 -9.17 13.03 -2.99
N ASP A 65 -8.54 14.01 -3.63
CA ASP A 65 -8.97 15.41 -3.58
C ASP A 65 -10.31 15.61 -4.29
N ARG A 66 -10.58 14.82 -5.35
CA ARG A 66 -11.80 14.93 -6.15
C ARG A 66 -12.99 14.16 -5.58
N PHE A 67 -12.77 12.93 -5.12
CA PHE A 67 -13.85 12.02 -4.69
C PHE A 67 -13.97 11.89 -3.17
N GLY A 68 -13.06 12.53 -2.43
CA GLY A 68 -12.96 12.42 -0.99
C GLY A 68 -12.17 11.19 -0.54
N ARG A 69 -11.88 11.17 0.76
CA ARG A 69 -10.92 10.23 1.36
C ARG A 69 -11.48 8.80 1.52
N LYS A 70 -12.78 8.65 1.76
CA LYS A 70 -13.40 7.33 2.03
C LYS A 70 -13.38 6.38 0.81
N PRO A 71 -13.79 6.80 -0.41
CA PRO A 71 -13.69 5.96 -1.60
C PRO A 71 -12.26 5.55 -1.91
N LEU A 72 -11.29 6.43 -1.63
CA LEU A 72 -9.88 6.15 -1.86
C LEU A 72 -9.33 5.06 -0.92
N LEU A 73 -9.67 5.12 0.37
CA LEU A 73 -9.28 4.08 1.33
C LEU A 73 -9.83 2.71 0.93
N LEU A 74 -11.08 2.67 0.44
CA LEU A 74 -11.68 1.44 -0.07
C LEU A 74 -10.98 0.93 -1.33
N PHE A 75 -10.68 1.83 -2.28
CA PHE A 75 -9.93 1.49 -3.49
C PHE A 75 -8.59 0.87 -3.15
N SER A 76 -7.89 1.42 -2.16
CA SER A 76 -6.59 0.89 -1.82
C SER A 76 -6.61 -0.40 -1.01
N ILE A 77 -7.55 -0.56 -0.07
CA ILE A 77 -7.74 -1.87 0.58
C ILE A 77 -8.05 -2.92 -0.49
N ALA A 78 -8.88 -2.60 -1.48
CA ALA A 78 -9.20 -3.52 -2.58
C ALA A 78 -7.96 -3.85 -3.42
N GLY A 79 -7.14 -2.84 -3.73
CA GLY A 79 -5.87 -3.03 -4.45
C GLY A 79 -4.89 -3.91 -3.69
N THR A 80 -4.71 -3.65 -2.40
CA THR A 80 -3.87 -4.43 -1.48
C THR A 80 -4.38 -5.86 -1.34
N PHE A 81 -5.70 -6.04 -1.18
CA PHE A 81 -6.31 -7.36 -1.11
C PHE A 81 -6.08 -8.16 -2.40
N LEU A 82 -6.28 -7.53 -3.56
CA LEU A 82 -6.06 -8.17 -4.85
C LEU A 82 -4.57 -8.51 -5.06
N SER A 83 -3.67 -7.60 -4.67
CA SER A 83 -2.22 -7.81 -4.77
C SER A 83 -1.76 -8.99 -3.90
N LEU A 84 -2.28 -9.11 -2.68
CA LEU A 84 -2.01 -10.21 -1.76
C LEU A 84 -2.57 -11.53 -2.28
N LEU A 85 -3.77 -11.55 -2.86
CA LEU A 85 -4.31 -12.74 -3.52
C LEU A 85 -3.43 -13.18 -4.69
N MET A 86 -3.04 -12.25 -5.57
CA MET A 86 -2.16 -12.55 -6.69
C MET A 86 -0.81 -13.10 -6.23
N LEU A 87 -0.25 -12.54 -5.15
CA LEU A 87 1.00 -13.02 -4.56
C LEU A 87 0.82 -14.42 -3.96
N GLY A 88 -0.28 -14.67 -3.23
CA GLY A 88 -0.56 -15.96 -2.60
C GLY A 88 -0.76 -17.10 -3.60
N PHE A 89 -1.29 -16.80 -4.79
CA PHE A 89 -1.44 -17.75 -5.90
C PHE A 89 -0.33 -17.62 -6.96
N ALA A 90 0.77 -16.93 -6.66
CA ALA A 90 1.79 -16.68 -7.66
C ALA A 90 2.45 -17.97 -8.14
N GLN A 91 2.33 -18.24 -9.44
CA GLN A 91 2.95 -19.36 -10.13
C GLN A 91 4.10 -18.95 -11.06
N SER A 92 4.65 -17.74 -10.88
CA SER A 92 5.86 -17.29 -11.56
C SER A 92 6.42 -16.03 -10.92
N ILE A 93 7.71 -15.76 -11.16
CA ILE A 93 8.36 -14.50 -10.75
C ILE A 93 7.63 -13.28 -11.35
N ALA A 94 7.08 -13.41 -12.57
CA ALA A 94 6.33 -12.33 -13.21
C ALA A 94 5.07 -11.97 -12.42
N ILE A 95 4.31 -12.97 -11.93
CA ILE A 95 3.11 -12.72 -11.12
C ILE A 95 3.49 -12.07 -9.79
N ILE A 96 4.59 -12.49 -9.16
CA ILE A 96 5.12 -11.84 -7.95
C ILE A 96 5.42 -10.36 -8.25
N MET A 97 6.15 -10.07 -9.33
CA MET A 97 6.50 -8.70 -9.70
C MET A 97 5.26 -7.82 -9.99
N ILE A 98 4.28 -8.35 -10.74
CA ILE A 98 3.03 -7.64 -11.03
C ILE A 98 2.25 -7.38 -9.73
N SER A 99 2.17 -8.37 -8.83
CA SER A 99 1.50 -8.21 -7.55
C SER A 99 2.14 -7.09 -6.72
N ARG A 100 3.48 -6.98 -6.72
CA ARG A 100 4.19 -5.93 -5.97
C ARG A 100 4.00 -4.56 -6.58
N PHE A 101 4.05 -4.48 -7.91
CA PHE A 101 3.80 -3.22 -8.61
C PHE A 101 2.36 -2.73 -8.39
N LEU A 102 1.37 -3.62 -8.49
CA LEU A 102 -0.03 -3.30 -8.26
C LEU A 102 -0.27 -2.80 -6.83
N ASP A 103 0.31 -3.49 -5.84
CA ASP A 103 0.21 -3.12 -4.43
C ASP A 103 0.74 -1.71 -4.19
N GLY A 104 1.93 -1.41 -4.72
CA GLY A 104 2.51 -0.08 -4.66
C GLY A 104 1.64 0.97 -5.35
N LEU A 105 1.15 0.66 -6.56
CA LEU A 105 0.32 1.56 -7.37
C LEU A 105 -0.95 1.99 -6.63
N THR A 106 -1.53 1.09 -5.84
CA THR A 106 -2.72 1.38 -5.03
C THR A 106 -2.39 1.91 -3.64
N GLY A 107 -1.20 1.60 -3.10
CA GLY A 107 -0.75 1.85 -1.72
C GLY A 107 -0.40 3.30 -1.32
N GLY A 108 -1.05 4.32 -1.90
CA GLY A 108 -0.87 5.74 -1.49
C GLY A 108 -1.52 6.11 -0.15
N ASN A 109 -1.78 5.12 0.70
CA ASN A 109 -2.69 5.18 1.85
C ASN A 109 -2.03 5.93 2.99
N ILE A 110 -0.73 5.73 3.16
CA ILE A 110 0.09 6.38 4.18
C ILE A 110 0.08 7.89 3.96
N THR A 111 0.28 8.35 2.71
CA THR A 111 0.24 9.77 2.36
C THR A 111 -1.13 10.38 2.65
N VAL A 112 -2.20 9.66 2.30
CA VAL A 112 -3.58 10.12 2.53
C VAL A 112 -3.93 10.10 4.02
N ALA A 113 -3.43 9.12 4.76
CA ALA A 113 -3.59 9.03 6.21
C ALA A 113 -2.83 10.16 6.92
N GLN A 114 -1.60 10.45 6.52
CA GLN A 114 -0.83 11.59 7.02
C GLN A 114 -1.54 12.92 6.71
N ALA A 115 -2.02 13.10 5.48
CA ALA A 115 -2.81 14.27 5.12
C ALA A 115 -4.13 14.33 5.90
N TYR A 116 -4.73 13.19 6.25
CA TYR A 116 -5.96 13.18 7.05
C TYR A 116 -5.66 13.64 8.45
N ILE A 117 -4.68 13.01 9.10
CA ILE A 117 -4.22 13.38 10.43
C ILE A 117 -3.87 14.87 10.48
N ALA A 118 -3.16 15.40 9.48
CA ALA A 118 -2.85 16.83 9.38
C ALA A 118 -4.11 17.72 9.31
N ASP A 119 -5.16 17.31 8.59
CA ASP A 119 -6.43 18.03 8.49
C ASP A 119 -7.30 17.92 9.76
N VAL A 120 -7.20 16.81 10.51
CA VAL A 120 -7.99 16.60 11.74
C VAL A 120 -7.32 17.11 13.00
N THR A 121 -6.01 17.38 12.95
CA THR A 121 -5.24 17.91 14.08
C THR A 121 -5.36 19.43 14.09
N ASP A 122 -6.07 20.00 15.07
CA ASP A 122 -6.10 21.46 15.28
C ASP A 122 -4.67 22.00 15.46
N GLU A 123 -4.40 23.23 14.99
CA GLU A 123 -3.10 23.91 15.13
C GLU A 123 -2.54 23.87 16.57
N LYS A 124 -3.42 23.82 17.58
CA LYS A 124 -3.07 23.75 19.01
C LYS A 124 -2.51 22.40 19.48
N SER A 125 -2.61 21.34 18.69
CA SER A 125 -2.17 19.97 19.03
C SER A 125 -0.91 19.51 18.30
N ARG A 126 -0.27 20.42 17.54
CA ARG A 126 1.03 20.16 16.90
C ARG A 126 2.12 20.33 17.97
N ALA A 127 2.49 19.23 18.62
CA ALA A 127 3.66 19.17 19.52
C ALA A 127 4.95 19.02 18.72
#